data_AF-A0A1Q1FIK1-F1
#
_entry.id   AF-A0A1Q1FIK1-F1
#
_cell.length_a   1.000
_cell.length_b   1.000
_cell.length_c   1.000
_cell.angle_alpha   90.00
_cell.angle_beta   90.00
_cell.angle_gamma   90.00
#
_symmetry.space_group_name_H-M   'P 1'
#
loop_
_entity.id
_entity.type
_entity.pdbx_description
1 polymer ?
#
loop_
_entity_poly.entity_id
_entity_poly.type
_entity_poly.pdbx_seq_one_letter_code
_entity_poly.pdbx_strand_id
1 'polypeptide(L)'
;MSGNDCPVCDGGFDSAGAVRDHAWEAHGVCHYCGDRVDGDEKAALYRHWLVAHPDDLSRRDRSQAENEVDSITFGDRLSNGGVGAAVRGLPRRAFLVGGGVLAIGGVAAGGVALRNALGGTEEIQTEEAGPVGTAPIPVSPGEYDYAVMGSADAAATVTYFGSWKCPACAQFDEGFFPTLVSDYVAPGDLRIEFRHIATFDGEPFLGPDAPNAGHAGLAVWNTDPGAYWRFHEVVFRNQPPEAKRWATPRKLEAFAEAAGVSDPGAVRTAVENDEYADELQATDRRATQVGVSGTPTLRIGNSLVSPSNQQQTRNRIEDAISNA
;
A
#
# COMPACT_ATOMS: atom_id res chain seq x y z
N MET A 1 29.24 -22.39 20.94
CA MET A 1 29.02 -23.77 21.43
C MET A 1 30.15 -24.65 20.91
N SER A 2 31.07 -25.09 21.77
CA SER A 2 32.30 -25.80 21.34
C SER A 2 32.33 -27.24 21.85
N GLY A 3 31.29 -28.01 21.53
CA GLY A 3 31.15 -29.42 21.86
C GLY A 3 30.03 -30.07 21.04
N ASN A 4 30.02 -31.41 21.02
CA ASN A 4 29.01 -32.23 20.32
C ASN A 4 27.79 -32.57 21.22
N ASP A 5 27.69 -31.91 22.38
CA ASP A 5 26.67 -32.14 23.39
C ASP A 5 25.70 -30.96 23.46
N CYS A 6 24.39 -31.25 23.54
CA CYS A 6 23.37 -30.22 23.73
C CYS A 6 23.39 -29.69 25.16
N PRO A 7 23.30 -28.36 25.38
CA PRO A 7 23.33 -27.78 26.73
C PRO A 7 22.07 -28.04 27.56
N VAL A 8 21.02 -28.62 26.96
CA VAL A 8 19.71 -28.82 27.61
C VAL A 8 19.38 -30.30 27.82
N CYS A 9 19.90 -31.21 27.00
CA CYS A 9 19.62 -32.64 27.10
C CYS A 9 20.83 -33.50 26.75
N ASP A 10 20.85 -34.72 27.28
CA ASP A 10 21.93 -35.70 27.06
C ASP A 10 21.80 -36.40 25.69
N GLY A 11 21.86 -35.60 24.61
CA GLY A 11 21.91 -36.06 23.23
C GLY A 11 23.32 -35.94 22.65
N GLY A 12 23.78 -36.96 21.94
CA GLY A 12 25.04 -36.93 21.18
C GLY A 12 24.79 -36.56 19.73
N PHE A 13 25.56 -35.59 19.20
CA PHE A 13 25.39 -35.08 17.84
C PHE A 13 26.69 -35.17 17.04
N ASP A 14 26.57 -35.40 15.73
CA ASP A 14 27.74 -35.61 14.86
C ASP A 14 28.51 -34.32 14.55
N SER A 15 27.95 -33.15 14.87
CA SER A 15 28.63 -31.86 14.68
C SER A 15 28.06 -30.75 15.56
N ALA A 16 28.87 -29.71 15.81
CA ALA A 16 28.43 -28.49 16.48
C ALA A 16 27.29 -27.75 15.75
N GLY A 17 27.16 -27.92 14.42
CA GLY A 17 26.02 -27.41 13.67
C GLY A 17 24.73 -28.14 14.03
N ALA A 18 24.77 -29.47 14.06
CA ALA A 18 23.63 -30.30 14.46
C ALA A 18 23.22 -30.07 15.92
N VAL A 19 24.17 -29.82 16.83
CA VAL A 19 23.87 -29.40 18.21
C VAL A 19 23.09 -28.09 18.24
N ARG A 20 23.52 -27.09 17.44
CA ARG A 20 22.89 -25.77 17.40
C ARG A 20 21.46 -25.86 16.87
N ASP A 21 21.28 -26.54 15.74
CA ASP A 21 19.95 -26.70 15.12
C ASP A 21 19.00 -27.46 16.06
N HIS A 22 19.48 -28.53 16.71
CA HIS A 22 18.68 -29.24 17.71
C HIS A 22 18.34 -28.36 18.93
N ALA A 23 19.30 -27.61 19.46
CA ALA A 23 19.06 -26.72 20.59
C ALA A 23 18.03 -25.63 20.25
N TRP A 24 18.06 -25.13 19.02
CA TRP A 24 17.08 -24.18 18.51
C TRP A 24 15.69 -24.79 18.35
N GLU A 25 15.58 -25.90 17.65
CA GLU A 25 14.28 -26.49 17.29
C GLU A 25 13.60 -27.20 18.46
N ALA A 26 14.35 -27.94 19.28
CA ALA A 26 13.79 -28.77 20.35
C ALA A 26 13.71 -28.05 21.69
N HIS A 27 14.55 -27.04 21.93
CA HIS A 27 14.70 -26.44 23.26
C HIS A 27 14.55 -24.92 23.28
N GLY A 28 14.37 -24.27 22.14
CA GLY A 28 14.24 -22.81 22.08
C GLY A 28 15.51 -22.08 22.54
N VAL A 29 16.68 -22.57 22.13
CA VAL A 29 17.96 -21.98 22.50
C VAL A 29 18.50 -21.10 21.38
N CYS A 30 18.88 -19.86 21.71
CA CYS A 30 19.41 -18.90 20.75
C CYS A 30 20.78 -19.35 20.18
N HIS A 31 20.92 -19.28 18.86
CA HIS A 31 22.15 -19.60 18.14
C HIS A 31 23.35 -18.70 18.44
N TYR A 32 23.14 -17.50 18.97
CA TYR A 32 24.17 -16.49 19.17
C TYR A 32 24.68 -16.44 20.62
N CYS A 33 23.78 -16.38 21.61
CA CYS A 33 24.16 -16.37 23.03
C CYS A 33 24.05 -17.73 23.72
N GLY A 34 23.28 -18.69 23.20
CA GLY A 34 22.98 -19.94 23.90
C GLY A 34 21.94 -19.80 25.01
N ASP A 35 21.29 -18.63 25.14
CA ASP A 35 20.20 -18.44 26.10
C ASP A 35 18.94 -19.16 25.62
N ARG A 36 18.22 -19.75 26.58
CA ARG A 36 16.88 -20.28 26.35
C ARG A 36 15.88 -19.12 26.32
N VAL A 37 15.07 -19.05 25.27
CA VAL A 37 14.02 -18.04 25.12
C VAL A 37 12.67 -18.69 25.43
N ASP A 38 11.99 -18.19 26.45
CA ASP A 38 10.67 -18.69 26.84
C ASP A 38 9.58 -18.18 25.88
N GLY A 39 8.71 -19.09 25.43
CA GLY A 39 7.62 -18.83 24.48
C GLY A 39 7.53 -19.95 23.45
N ASP A 40 6.34 -20.53 23.25
CA ASP A 40 6.13 -21.77 22.47
C ASP A 40 6.26 -21.61 20.93
N GLU A 41 6.97 -20.59 20.43
CA GLU A 41 7.02 -20.30 19.00
C GLU A 41 8.40 -19.83 18.51
N LYS A 42 8.79 -20.32 17.33
CA LYS A 42 9.98 -19.94 16.56
C LYS A 42 10.15 -18.41 16.43
N ALA A 43 9.05 -17.67 16.48
CA ALA A 43 8.97 -16.22 16.50
C ALA A 43 9.76 -15.57 17.64
N ALA A 44 9.67 -16.14 18.85
CA ALA A 44 10.28 -15.57 20.05
C ALA A 44 11.80 -15.53 19.91
N LEU A 45 12.36 -16.57 19.30
CA LEU A 45 13.79 -16.68 19.03
C LEU A 45 14.25 -15.67 17.96
N TYR A 46 13.48 -15.49 16.89
CA TYR A 46 13.80 -14.48 15.88
C TYR A 46 13.64 -13.04 16.37
N ARG A 47 12.65 -12.76 17.25
CA ARG A 47 12.59 -11.45 17.94
C ARG A 47 13.81 -11.24 18.84
N HIS A 48 14.22 -12.28 19.56
CA HIS A 48 15.40 -12.23 20.40
C HIS A 48 16.67 -11.94 19.58
N TRP A 49 16.81 -12.50 18.37
CA TRP A 49 17.89 -12.16 17.44
C TRP A 49 17.97 -10.67 17.13
N LEU A 50 16.84 -10.07 16.73
CA LEU A 50 16.80 -8.67 16.32
C LEU A 50 17.11 -7.70 17.47
N VAL A 51 16.75 -8.08 18.70
CA VAL A 51 16.89 -7.21 19.89
C VAL A 51 18.23 -7.40 20.60
N ALA A 52 18.62 -8.66 20.85
CA ALA A 52 19.80 -8.97 21.65
C ALA A 52 21.10 -9.00 20.83
N HIS A 53 21.00 -9.25 19.52
CA HIS A 53 22.15 -9.46 18.64
C HIS A 53 22.18 -8.55 17.40
N PRO A 54 21.73 -7.28 17.44
CA PRO A 54 21.58 -6.48 16.23
C PRO A 54 22.87 -6.39 15.43
N ASP A 55 24.03 -6.30 16.07
CA ASP A 55 25.32 -6.13 15.39
C ASP A 55 26.01 -7.46 15.02
N ASP A 56 25.57 -8.59 15.58
CA ASP A 56 26.14 -9.92 15.33
C ASP A 56 25.41 -10.71 14.22
N LEU A 57 24.21 -10.25 13.81
CA LEU A 57 23.43 -10.90 12.76
C LEU A 57 24.07 -10.74 11.38
N SER A 58 24.20 -11.85 10.65
CA SER A 58 24.50 -11.78 9.22
C SER A 58 23.32 -11.14 8.48
N ARG A 59 23.57 -10.58 7.29
CA ARG A 59 22.49 -10.03 6.44
C ARG A 59 21.38 -11.04 6.15
N ARG A 60 21.73 -12.32 6.03
CA ARG A 60 20.77 -13.40 5.79
C ARG A 60 19.93 -13.67 7.04
N ASP A 61 20.57 -13.76 8.20
CA ASP A 61 19.90 -14.05 9.47
C ASP A 61 18.99 -12.90 9.89
N ARG A 62 19.40 -11.65 9.63
CA ARG A 62 18.57 -10.47 9.85
C ARG A 62 17.32 -10.48 8.96
N SER A 63 17.49 -10.69 7.67
CA SER A 63 16.35 -10.75 6.74
C SER A 63 15.40 -11.91 7.07
N GLN A 64 15.93 -13.07 7.47
CA GLN A 64 15.12 -14.20 7.91
C GLN A 64 14.35 -13.88 9.20
N ALA A 65 15.00 -13.26 10.18
CA ALA A 65 14.36 -12.88 11.43
C ALA A 65 13.27 -11.81 11.22
N GLU A 66 13.53 -10.79 10.39
CA GLU A 66 12.55 -9.76 10.04
C GLU A 66 11.32 -10.37 9.34
N ASN A 67 11.52 -11.25 8.35
CA ASN A 67 10.42 -11.90 7.65
C ASN A 67 9.57 -12.81 8.56
N GLU A 68 10.20 -13.56 9.47
CA GLU A 68 9.52 -14.46 10.41
C GLU A 68 8.80 -13.69 11.52
N VAL A 69 9.30 -12.51 11.92
CA VAL A 69 8.64 -11.66 12.91
C VAL A 69 7.49 -10.88 12.27
N ASP A 70 7.63 -10.38 11.04
CA ASP A 70 6.57 -9.65 10.33
C ASP A 70 5.38 -10.55 10.00
N SER A 71 5.62 -11.81 9.64
CA SER A 71 4.55 -12.79 9.37
C SER A 71 3.76 -13.17 10.63
N ILE A 72 4.39 -13.13 11.80
CA ILE A 72 3.76 -13.51 13.09
C ILE A 72 3.13 -12.30 13.78
N THR A 73 3.69 -11.11 13.64
CA THR A 73 3.06 -9.86 14.10
C THR A 73 1.72 -9.61 13.37
N PHE A 74 1.57 -10.17 12.16
CA PHE A 74 0.31 -10.23 11.42
C PHE A 74 -0.67 -11.27 11.99
N GLY A 75 -0.21 -12.46 12.41
CA GLY A 75 -1.04 -13.52 13.02
C GLY A 75 -1.47 -13.25 14.47
N ASP A 76 -0.58 -12.72 15.31
CA ASP A 76 -0.82 -12.45 16.73
C ASP A 76 -1.85 -11.32 16.95
N ARG A 77 -1.90 -10.36 16.01
CA ARG A 77 -2.90 -9.28 16.00
C ARG A 77 -4.31 -9.76 15.66
N LEU A 78 -4.45 -10.95 15.05
CA LEU A 78 -5.75 -11.55 14.71
C LEU A 78 -6.36 -12.36 15.86
N SER A 79 -5.56 -12.83 16.83
CA SER A 79 -6.02 -13.75 17.88
C SER A 79 -6.41 -13.07 19.20
N ASN A 80 -5.68 -12.03 19.63
CA ASN A 80 -5.97 -11.35 20.90
C ASN A 80 -6.66 -10.00 20.67
N GLY A 81 -8.00 -10.05 20.58
CA GLY A 81 -8.84 -8.89 20.39
C GLY A 81 -8.62 -7.77 21.42
N GLY A 82 -8.17 -6.62 20.92
CA GLY A 82 -8.44 -5.29 21.49
C GLY A 82 -7.65 -4.84 22.73
N VAL A 83 -7.48 -3.52 22.78
CA VAL A 83 -7.15 -2.63 23.92
C VAL A 83 -5.68 -2.20 24.03
N GLY A 84 -5.50 -0.87 24.12
CA GLY A 84 -4.27 -0.15 23.84
C GLY A 84 -3.43 0.33 25.04
N ALA A 85 -2.33 0.99 24.71
CA ALA A 85 -1.47 1.90 25.50
C ALA A 85 -0.29 2.25 24.58
N ALA A 86 0.29 3.44 24.48
CA ALA A 86 0.15 4.68 25.23
C ALA A 86 0.60 5.85 24.35
N VAL A 87 -0.05 7.00 24.56
CA VAL A 87 0.46 8.33 24.19
C VAL A 87 1.62 8.68 25.13
N ARG A 88 2.73 9.20 24.59
CA ARG A 88 3.43 10.38 25.15
C ARG A 88 4.59 10.86 24.27
N GLY A 89 4.36 12.01 23.63
CA GLY A 89 5.23 13.19 23.68
C GLY A 89 6.54 13.16 22.91
N LEU A 90 6.64 13.99 21.86
CA LEU A 90 7.83 14.78 21.54
C LEU A 90 7.39 16.07 20.80
N PRO A 91 8.03 17.24 21.07
CA PRO A 91 7.52 18.54 20.67
C PRO A 91 7.97 18.99 19.27
N ARG A 92 7.15 19.86 18.68
CA ARG A 92 7.41 20.64 17.47
C ARG A 92 8.68 21.51 17.63
N ARG A 93 9.67 21.37 16.75
CA ARG A 93 10.42 22.45 16.06
C ARG A 93 11.70 21.95 15.35
N ALA A 94 11.93 22.52 14.15
CA ALA A 94 13.16 22.56 13.35
C ALA A 94 13.60 21.21 12.73
N PHE A 95 13.83 21.10 11.42
CA PHE A 95 14.78 21.90 10.65
C PHE A 95 14.29 22.29 9.25
N LEU A 96 14.56 23.54 8.88
CA LEU A 96 14.71 24.01 7.52
C LEU A 96 16.16 23.80 7.06
N VAL A 97 16.31 23.76 5.73
CA VAL A 97 17.49 24.04 4.88
C VAL A 97 18.14 22.81 4.22
N GLY A 98 18.01 22.74 2.89
CA GLY A 98 19.03 22.18 2.00
C GLY A 98 18.56 21.76 0.61
N GLY A 99 18.49 22.68 -0.35
CA GLY A 99 18.50 22.38 -1.80
C GLY A 99 17.31 22.92 -2.59
N GLY A 100 17.44 24.13 -3.14
CA GLY A 100 16.38 24.81 -3.88
C GLY A 100 16.37 24.54 -5.39
N VAL A 101 15.17 24.61 -5.97
CA VAL A 101 14.89 25.36 -7.21
C VAL A 101 13.64 26.19 -6.95
N LEU A 102 13.74 27.50 -7.18
CA LEU A 102 12.67 28.47 -7.05
C LEU A 102 11.67 28.31 -8.21
N ALA A 103 10.41 28.03 -7.90
CA ALA A 103 9.28 28.48 -8.70
C ALA A 103 8.33 29.25 -7.75
N ILE A 104 8.21 30.54 -8.00
CA ILE A 104 7.33 31.45 -7.28
C ILE A 104 5.91 31.22 -7.82
N GLY A 105 5.08 30.60 -6.99
CA GLY A 105 3.63 30.55 -7.14
C GLY A 105 3.06 30.36 -5.74
N GLY A 106 2.36 31.36 -5.21
CA GLY A 106 1.77 31.26 -3.88
C GLY A 106 0.70 30.18 -3.88
N VAL A 107 1.01 29.01 -3.33
CA VAL A 107 0.01 27.97 -3.07
C VAL A 107 -0.81 28.43 -1.88
N ALA A 108 -2.03 28.91 -2.15
CA ALA A 108 -3.06 28.87 -1.14
C ALA A 108 -3.37 27.38 -0.92
N ALA A 109 -2.74 26.77 0.09
CA ALA A 109 -3.19 25.48 0.60
C ALA A 109 -4.57 25.74 1.24
N GLY A 110 -5.62 25.61 0.42
CA GLY A 110 -6.97 25.48 0.91
C GLY A 110 -7.11 24.13 1.62
N GLY A 111 -8.06 24.01 2.52
CA GLY A 111 -8.51 22.73 3.03
C GLY A 111 -10.03 22.71 3.03
N VAL A 112 -10.64 21.59 2.62
CA VAL A 112 -12.08 21.39 2.81
C VAL A 112 -12.28 20.85 4.22
N ALA A 113 -12.93 21.64 5.08
CA ALA A 113 -13.22 21.23 6.44
C ALA A 113 -14.50 20.39 6.49
N LEU A 114 -14.37 19.09 6.71
CA LEU A 114 -15.50 18.19 6.91
C LEU A 114 -15.88 18.17 8.39
N ARG A 115 -17.14 18.45 8.71
CA ARG A 115 -17.65 18.26 10.08
C ARG A 115 -18.15 16.82 10.24
N ASN A 116 -17.52 16.08 11.14
CA ASN A 116 -17.99 14.74 11.49
C ASN A 116 -19.25 14.81 12.38
N ALA A 117 -19.93 13.67 12.53
CA ALA A 117 -21.16 13.56 13.33
C ALA A 117 -20.99 13.94 14.81
N LEU A 118 -19.75 14.02 15.31
CA LEU A 118 -19.39 14.42 16.67
C LEU A 118 -18.98 15.90 16.77
N GLY A 119 -19.13 16.68 15.69
CA GLY A 119 -18.82 18.10 15.66
C GLY A 119 -17.33 18.44 15.52
N GLY A 120 -16.46 17.43 15.34
CA GLY A 120 -15.05 17.63 15.02
C GLY A 120 -14.87 18.00 13.55
N THR A 121 -13.96 18.94 13.27
CA THR A 121 -13.52 19.28 11.92
C THR A 121 -12.34 18.42 11.52
N GLU A 122 -12.51 17.60 10.50
CA GLU A 122 -11.42 16.91 9.79
C GLU A 122 -11.05 17.76 8.57
N GLU A 123 -9.79 18.12 8.44
CA GLU A 123 -9.29 18.95 7.34
C GLU A 123 -8.81 18.03 6.21
N ILE A 124 -9.45 18.14 5.05
CA ILE A 124 -9.01 17.47 3.83
C ILE A 124 -7.96 18.35 3.18
N GLN A 125 -6.76 17.81 2.99
CA GLN A 125 -5.66 18.49 2.33
C GLN A 125 -5.99 18.69 0.85
N THR A 126 -6.18 19.95 0.45
CA THR A 126 -6.29 20.35 -0.96
C THR A 126 -5.04 21.14 -1.35
N GLU A 127 -4.02 20.40 -1.79
CA GLU A 127 -2.86 20.97 -2.47
C GLU A 127 -3.12 20.97 -3.99
N GLU A 128 -2.34 21.75 -4.74
CA GLU A 128 -2.38 21.68 -6.20
C GLU A 128 -2.13 20.25 -6.68
N ALA A 129 -2.81 19.89 -7.78
CA ALA A 129 -2.70 18.57 -8.36
C ALA A 129 -1.25 18.26 -8.75
N GLY A 130 -0.75 17.10 -8.31
CA GLY A 130 0.59 16.62 -8.63
C GLY A 130 0.66 16.01 -10.04
N PRO A 131 1.78 15.34 -10.36
CA PRO A 131 1.94 14.66 -11.65
C PRO A 131 0.83 13.67 -11.97
N VAL A 132 0.29 12.96 -10.97
CA VAL A 132 -0.81 12.00 -11.17
C VAL A 132 -2.10 12.76 -11.48
N GLY A 133 -2.43 13.77 -10.69
CA GLY A 133 -3.66 14.57 -10.86
C GLY A 133 -3.69 15.43 -12.12
N THR A 134 -2.54 15.65 -12.75
CA THR A 134 -2.39 16.38 -14.02
C THR A 134 -2.05 15.46 -15.20
N ALA A 135 -2.03 14.14 -14.99
CA ALA A 135 -1.70 13.18 -16.03
C ALA A 135 -2.66 13.31 -17.23
N PRO A 136 -2.15 13.20 -18.48
CA PRO A 136 -3.02 13.21 -19.65
C PRO A 136 -3.97 12.00 -19.60
N ILE A 137 -5.20 12.17 -20.06
CA ILE A 137 -6.17 11.08 -20.25
C ILE A 137 -6.45 10.88 -21.74
N PRO A 138 -6.93 9.70 -22.16
CA PRO A 138 -7.34 9.47 -23.55
C PRO A 138 -8.42 10.45 -24.00
N VAL A 139 -8.51 10.72 -25.31
CA VAL A 139 -9.51 11.62 -25.91
C VAL A 139 -10.94 11.09 -25.74
N SER A 140 -11.11 9.76 -25.76
CA SER A 140 -12.37 9.06 -25.52
C SER A 140 -12.29 8.22 -24.23
N PRO A 141 -12.30 8.84 -23.03
CA PRO A 141 -12.14 8.10 -21.78
C PRO A 141 -13.29 7.12 -21.54
N GLY A 142 -14.51 7.43 -22.01
CA GLY A 142 -15.68 6.56 -21.89
C GLY A 142 -15.65 5.27 -22.74
N GLU A 143 -14.62 5.07 -23.58
CA GLU A 143 -14.40 3.81 -24.29
C GLU A 143 -13.64 2.77 -23.44
N TYR A 144 -13.18 3.16 -22.24
CA TYR A 144 -12.41 2.31 -21.35
C TYR A 144 -13.24 1.90 -20.13
N ASP A 145 -13.29 0.59 -19.86
CA ASP A 145 -13.95 0.01 -18.68
C ASP A 145 -13.29 0.43 -17.35
N TYR A 146 -12.05 0.91 -17.41
CA TYR A 146 -11.25 1.31 -16.26
C TYR A 146 -10.67 2.70 -16.46
N ALA A 147 -10.30 3.35 -15.36
CA ALA A 147 -9.62 4.62 -15.42
C ALA A 147 -8.22 4.49 -16.03
N VAL A 148 -7.96 5.33 -17.03
CA VAL A 148 -6.72 5.30 -17.82
C VAL A 148 -6.09 6.69 -17.86
N MET A 149 -4.77 6.72 -17.73
CA MET A 149 -3.92 7.87 -18.06
C MET A 149 -2.92 7.50 -19.16
N GLY A 150 -2.44 8.50 -19.89
CA GLY A 150 -1.48 8.36 -20.97
C GLY A 150 -2.13 8.35 -22.35
N SER A 151 -1.26 8.33 -23.37
CA SER A 151 -1.67 8.30 -24.77
C SER A 151 -2.32 6.96 -25.13
N ALA A 152 -3.28 6.97 -26.05
CA ALA A 152 -3.80 5.75 -26.65
C ALA A 152 -2.74 5.03 -27.49
N ASP A 153 -1.76 5.77 -28.01
CA ASP A 153 -0.64 5.30 -28.84
C ASP A 153 0.63 4.98 -28.03
N ALA A 154 0.53 4.94 -26.70
CA ALA A 154 1.68 4.62 -25.85
C ALA A 154 2.24 3.23 -26.17
N ALA A 155 3.57 3.12 -26.21
CA ALA A 155 4.28 1.89 -26.56
C ALA A 155 3.92 0.75 -25.60
N ALA A 156 3.83 1.03 -24.30
CA ALA A 156 3.48 0.03 -23.29
C ALA A 156 2.21 0.40 -22.52
N THR A 157 1.54 -0.62 -21.99
CA THR A 157 0.45 -0.46 -21.03
C THR A 157 0.78 -1.21 -19.74
N VAL A 158 0.62 -0.54 -18.60
CA VAL A 158 0.71 -1.12 -17.26
C VAL A 158 -0.66 -1.11 -16.61
N THR A 159 -1.08 -2.27 -16.10
CA THR A 159 -2.26 -2.34 -15.23
C THR A 159 -1.81 -2.23 -13.78
N TYR A 160 -2.26 -1.20 -13.07
CA TYR A 160 -2.07 -1.03 -11.64
C TYR A 160 -3.29 -1.56 -10.88
N PHE A 161 -3.12 -2.71 -10.22
CA PHE A 161 -4.08 -3.23 -9.25
C PHE A 161 -3.78 -2.63 -7.87
N GLY A 162 -4.70 -1.81 -7.36
CA GLY A 162 -4.55 -1.11 -6.09
C GLY A 162 -5.86 -0.99 -5.32
N SER A 163 -5.80 -0.56 -4.08
CA SER A 163 -7.00 -0.30 -3.28
C SER A 163 -6.82 1.00 -2.51
N TRP A 164 -7.80 1.90 -2.58
CA TRP A 164 -7.79 3.17 -1.85
C TRP A 164 -7.84 3.02 -0.34
N LYS A 165 -8.11 1.83 0.20
CA LYS A 165 -7.97 1.53 1.63
C LYS A 165 -6.63 0.89 2.01
N CYS A 166 -5.82 0.48 1.04
CA CYS A 166 -4.55 -0.21 1.29
C CYS A 166 -3.44 0.80 1.65
N PRO A 167 -2.77 0.67 2.82
CA PRO A 167 -1.68 1.57 3.21
C PRO A 167 -0.45 1.45 2.32
N ALA A 168 -0.14 0.25 1.82
CA ALA A 168 0.97 0.06 0.88
C ALA A 168 0.68 0.71 -0.48
N CYS A 169 -0.59 0.80 -0.89
CA CYS A 169 -0.99 1.57 -2.07
C CYS A 169 -0.79 3.07 -1.83
N ALA A 170 -1.20 3.62 -0.68
CA ALA A 170 -0.96 5.02 -0.35
C ALA A 170 0.55 5.37 -0.39
N GLN A 171 1.40 4.53 0.20
CA GLN A 171 2.86 4.73 0.13
C GLN A 171 3.39 4.72 -1.31
N PHE A 172 2.87 3.84 -2.16
CA PHE A 172 3.24 3.80 -3.58
C PHE A 172 2.74 5.05 -4.33
N ASP A 173 1.49 5.43 -4.14
CA ASP A 173 0.81 6.55 -4.80
C ASP A 173 1.37 7.92 -4.40
N GLU A 174 1.77 8.11 -3.16
CA GLU A 174 2.40 9.35 -2.69
C GLU A 174 3.91 9.40 -2.98
N GLY A 175 4.56 8.23 -3.13
CA GLY A 175 6.00 8.13 -3.30
C GLY A 175 6.44 7.90 -4.74
N PHE A 176 6.36 6.64 -5.18
CA PHE A 176 7.00 6.20 -6.42
C PHE A 176 6.12 6.44 -7.67
N PHE A 177 4.80 6.29 -7.54
CA PHE A 177 3.88 6.41 -8.67
C PHE A 177 3.96 7.75 -9.42
N PRO A 178 4.06 8.93 -8.76
CA PRO A 178 4.19 10.20 -9.47
C PRO A 178 5.43 10.28 -10.37
N THR A 179 6.51 9.59 -9.99
CA THR A 179 7.73 9.51 -10.82
C THR A 179 7.49 8.67 -12.08
N LEU A 180 6.72 7.58 -12.00
CA LEU A 180 6.36 6.79 -13.19
C LEU A 180 5.49 7.60 -14.16
N VAL A 181 4.57 8.40 -13.62
CA VAL A 181 3.75 9.29 -14.43
C VAL A 181 4.59 10.37 -15.11
N SER A 182 5.51 10.99 -14.36
CA SER A 182 6.36 12.06 -14.89
C SER A 182 7.36 11.56 -15.93
N ASP A 183 7.96 10.39 -15.70
CA ASP A 183 9.06 9.86 -16.51
C ASP A 183 8.57 9.11 -17.75
N TYR A 184 7.38 8.50 -17.73
CA TYR A 184 6.92 7.63 -18.82
C TYR A 184 5.51 7.96 -19.36
N VAL A 185 4.58 8.42 -18.51
CA VAL A 185 3.21 8.73 -18.98
C VAL A 185 3.14 10.10 -19.64
N ALA A 186 3.71 11.13 -19.01
CA ALA A 186 3.72 12.50 -19.53
C ALA A 186 4.46 12.63 -20.88
N PRO A 187 5.59 11.94 -21.12
CA PRO A 187 6.22 11.89 -22.44
C PRO A 187 5.42 11.13 -23.50
N GLY A 188 4.46 10.28 -23.09
CA GLY A 188 3.62 9.49 -23.98
C GLY A 188 4.09 8.05 -24.22
N ASP A 189 5.14 7.59 -23.54
CA ASP A 189 5.70 6.25 -23.72
C ASP A 189 4.87 5.16 -23.04
N LEU A 190 4.17 5.51 -21.95
CA LEU A 190 3.43 4.58 -21.12
C LEU A 190 1.97 5.01 -20.92
N ARG A 191 1.07 4.04 -21.05
CA ARG A 191 -0.32 4.13 -20.59
C ARG A 191 -0.47 3.35 -19.29
N ILE A 192 -1.17 3.92 -18.31
CA ILE A 192 -1.47 3.24 -17.05
C ILE A 192 -2.98 3.13 -16.89
N GLU A 193 -3.43 1.91 -16.60
CA GLU A 193 -4.82 1.59 -16.28
C GLU A 193 -4.91 1.22 -14.79
N PHE A 194 -5.73 1.92 -14.02
CA PHE A 194 -5.95 1.59 -12.61
C PHE A 194 -7.17 0.68 -12.44
N ARG A 195 -7.00 -0.37 -11.64
CA ARG A 195 -8.06 -1.31 -11.27
C ARG A 195 -8.16 -1.40 -9.76
N HIS A 196 -9.26 -0.90 -9.23
CA HIS A 196 -9.55 -0.96 -7.81
C HIS A 196 -9.86 -2.40 -7.37
N ILE A 197 -9.16 -2.89 -6.36
CA ILE A 197 -9.48 -4.13 -5.65
C ILE A 197 -10.39 -3.77 -4.47
N ALA A 198 -11.65 -4.16 -4.58
CA ALA A 198 -12.74 -3.75 -3.69
C ALA A 198 -12.85 -4.62 -2.44
N THR A 199 -12.55 -5.91 -2.57
CA THR A 199 -12.50 -6.87 -1.47
C THR A 199 -13.84 -6.99 -0.72
N PHE A 200 -14.89 -7.43 -1.42
CA PHE A 200 -16.26 -7.56 -0.90
C PHE A 200 -16.41 -8.51 0.29
N ASP A 201 -15.55 -9.53 0.40
CA ASP A 201 -15.63 -10.53 1.48
C ASP A 201 -15.14 -10.00 2.84
N GLY A 202 -14.76 -8.72 2.91
CA GLY A 202 -14.39 -8.07 4.15
C GLY A 202 -13.11 -8.65 4.73
N GLU A 203 -12.01 -8.61 3.95
CA GLU A 203 -10.65 -8.81 4.49
C GLU A 203 -10.58 -8.06 5.83
N PRO A 204 -10.26 -8.75 6.95
CA PRO A 204 -10.33 -8.17 8.29
C PRO A 204 -9.58 -6.85 8.41
N PHE A 205 -8.56 -6.70 7.54
CA PHE A 205 -7.68 -5.56 7.47
C PHE A 205 -8.31 -4.30 6.86
N LEU A 206 -9.05 -4.40 5.75
CA LEU A 206 -9.59 -3.22 5.05
C LEU A 206 -11.02 -2.88 5.46
N GLY A 207 -11.74 -3.81 6.09
CA GLY A 207 -13.10 -3.60 6.58
C GLY A 207 -14.18 -3.59 5.49
N PRO A 208 -15.46 -3.65 5.89
CA PRO A 208 -16.59 -3.85 4.98
C PRO A 208 -16.92 -2.63 4.12
N ASP A 209 -16.35 -1.46 4.42
CA ASP A 209 -16.51 -0.23 3.63
C ASP A 209 -15.50 -0.11 2.49
N ALA A 210 -14.61 -1.10 2.29
CA ALA A 210 -13.63 -1.06 1.19
C ALA A 210 -14.25 -0.90 -0.21
N PRO A 211 -15.34 -1.60 -0.57
CA PRO A 211 -15.96 -1.46 -1.89
C PRO A 211 -16.47 -0.05 -2.20
N ASN A 212 -16.83 0.73 -1.18
CA ASN A 212 -17.33 2.10 -1.33
C ASN A 212 -16.34 2.99 -2.07
N ALA A 213 -15.03 2.83 -1.83
CA ALA A 213 -14.03 3.61 -2.54
C ALA A 213 -14.01 3.26 -4.04
N GLY A 214 -14.22 1.99 -4.39
CA GLY A 214 -14.40 1.52 -5.76
C GLY A 214 -15.59 2.16 -6.45
N HIS A 215 -16.75 2.18 -5.78
CA HIS A 215 -17.96 2.82 -6.30
C HIS A 215 -17.74 4.32 -6.57
N ALA A 216 -17.09 5.01 -5.64
CA ALA A 216 -16.76 6.42 -5.79
C ALA A 216 -15.81 6.67 -6.98
N GLY A 217 -14.76 5.87 -7.12
CA GLY A 217 -13.83 5.98 -8.25
C GLY A 217 -14.51 5.79 -9.60
N LEU A 218 -15.33 4.74 -9.75
CA LEU A 218 -16.06 4.48 -10.98
C LEU A 218 -17.09 5.56 -11.29
N ALA A 219 -17.77 6.11 -10.27
CA ALA A 219 -18.65 7.25 -10.44
C ALA A 219 -17.90 8.45 -11.03
N VAL A 220 -16.72 8.79 -10.49
CA VAL A 220 -15.91 9.90 -11.01
C VAL A 220 -15.42 9.60 -12.43
N TRP A 221 -14.95 8.40 -12.73
CA TRP A 221 -14.50 8.06 -14.09
C TRP A 221 -15.61 8.19 -15.14
N ASN A 222 -16.82 7.72 -14.80
CA ASN A 222 -17.95 7.69 -15.73
C ASN A 222 -18.62 9.06 -15.91
N THR A 223 -18.54 9.94 -14.92
CA THR A 223 -19.22 11.26 -14.93
C THR A 223 -18.28 12.42 -15.20
N ASP A 224 -17.03 12.35 -14.71
CA ASP A 224 -16.02 13.40 -14.79
C ASP A 224 -14.60 12.80 -14.88
N PRO A 225 -14.25 12.11 -15.98
CA PRO A 225 -12.95 11.46 -16.14
C PRO A 225 -11.78 12.45 -16.06
N GLY A 226 -12.02 13.73 -16.38
CA GLY A 226 -11.03 14.79 -16.26
C GLY A 226 -10.67 15.15 -14.81
N ALA A 227 -11.49 14.76 -13.83
CA ALA A 227 -11.23 14.93 -12.40
C ALA A 227 -10.76 13.65 -11.70
N TYR A 228 -10.85 12.49 -12.36
CA TYR A 228 -10.55 11.19 -11.77
C TYR A 228 -9.18 11.12 -11.09
N TRP A 229 -8.11 11.53 -11.78
CA TRP A 229 -6.76 11.39 -11.21
C TRP A 229 -6.48 12.39 -10.09
N ARG A 230 -7.17 13.55 -10.06
CA ARG A 230 -7.15 14.46 -8.90
C ARG A 230 -7.88 13.83 -7.72
N PHE A 231 -9.03 13.20 -7.96
CA PHE A 231 -9.76 12.45 -6.94
C PHE A 231 -8.89 11.32 -6.37
N HIS A 232 -8.21 10.57 -7.25
CA HIS A 232 -7.27 9.51 -6.87
C HIS A 232 -6.16 10.01 -5.93
N GLU A 233 -5.48 11.12 -6.28
CA GLU A 233 -4.47 11.74 -5.41
C GLU A 233 -5.07 12.19 -4.06
N VAL A 234 -6.22 12.88 -4.10
CA VAL A 234 -6.89 13.39 -2.89
C VAL A 234 -7.23 12.26 -1.93
N VAL A 235 -7.77 11.14 -2.43
CA VAL A 235 -8.12 10.00 -1.58
C VAL A 235 -6.89 9.37 -0.95
N PHE A 236 -5.81 9.11 -1.71
CA PHE A 236 -4.60 8.51 -1.15
C PHE A 236 -3.89 9.42 -0.16
N ARG A 237 -3.71 10.70 -0.48
CA ARG A 237 -3.09 11.69 0.41
C ARG A 237 -3.84 11.86 1.73
N ASN A 238 -5.16 11.71 1.69
CA ASN A 238 -6.03 11.85 2.85
C ASN A 238 -6.49 10.50 3.43
N GLN A 239 -5.84 9.39 3.06
CA GLN A 239 -6.24 8.04 3.48
C GLN A 239 -6.15 7.91 5.00
N PRO A 240 -7.30 7.81 5.71
CA PRO A 240 -7.29 7.52 7.14
C PRO A 240 -6.87 6.06 7.39
N PRO A 241 -6.47 5.72 8.63
CA PRO A 241 -6.11 4.35 8.98
C PRO A 241 -7.16 3.33 8.54
N GLU A 242 -6.71 2.28 7.87
CA GLU A 242 -7.49 1.24 7.20
C GLU A 242 -8.46 0.51 8.14
N ALA A 243 -8.07 0.35 9.41
CA ALA A 243 -8.89 -0.23 10.46
C ALA A 243 -10.15 0.60 10.81
N LYS A 244 -10.21 1.87 10.37
CA LYS A 244 -11.40 2.71 10.51
C LYS A 244 -12.33 2.52 9.31
N ARG A 245 -13.63 2.55 9.59
CA ARG A 245 -14.67 2.63 8.56
C ARG A 245 -14.79 4.07 8.06
N TRP A 246 -13.86 4.48 7.22
CA TRP A 246 -13.77 5.86 6.75
C TRP A 246 -14.34 6.06 5.35
N ALA A 247 -14.41 5.03 4.51
CA ALA A 247 -14.90 5.12 3.14
C ALA A 247 -16.43 5.18 3.13
N THR A 248 -16.99 6.19 3.80
CA THR A 248 -18.43 6.45 3.87
C THR A 248 -18.86 7.29 2.67
N PRO A 249 -20.14 7.21 2.24
CA PRO A 249 -20.64 8.03 1.13
C PRO A 249 -20.32 9.53 1.30
N ARG A 250 -20.50 10.08 2.51
CA ARG A 250 -20.22 11.49 2.82
C ARG A 250 -18.75 11.85 2.75
N LYS A 251 -17.86 10.97 3.18
CA LYS A 251 -16.41 11.24 3.13
C LYS A 251 -15.89 11.17 1.70
N LEU A 252 -16.39 10.22 0.90
CA LEU A 252 -16.03 10.08 -0.51
C LEU A 252 -16.59 11.25 -1.34
N GLU A 253 -17.81 11.73 -1.05
CA GLU A 253 -18.34 13.00 -1.59
C GLU A 253 -17.42 14.18 -1.26
N ALA A 254 -16.97 14.31 0.00
CA ALA A 254 -16.08 15.39 0.39
C ALA A 254 -14.69 15.31 -0.29
N PHE A 255 -14.17 14.12 -0.54
CA PHE A 255 -12.96 13.94 -1.36
C PHE A 255 -13.20 14.33 -2.82
N ALA A 256 -14.37 14.04 -3.38
CA ALA A 256 -14.74 14.48 -4.72
C ALA A 256 -14.87 16.01 -4.81
N GLU A 257 -15.48 16.65 -3.82
CA GLU A 257 -15.52 18.12 -3.70
C GLU A 257 -14.10 18.71 -3.66
N ALA A 258 -13.24 18.16 -2.81
CA ALA A 258 -11.84 18.58 -2.65
C ALA A 258 -11.01 18.40 -3.92
N ALA A 259 -11.32 17.40 -4.74
CA ALA A 259 -10.67 17.16 -6.04
C ALA A 259 -11.22 18.01 -7.20
N GLY A 260 -12.28 18.80 -6.94
CA GLY A 260 -12.95 19.60 -7.95
C GLY A 260 -13.75 18.76 -8.95
N VAL A 261 -14.32 17.63 -8.52
CA VAL A 261 -15.30 16.87 -9.31
C VAL A 261 -16.54 17.74 -9.51
N SER A 262 -17.07 17.79 -10.74
CA SER A 262 -18.18 18.67 -11.11
C SER A 262 -19.52 18.32 -10.44
N ASP A 263 -19.79 17.03 -10.19
CA ASP A 263 -20.94 16.54 -9.41
C ASP A 263 -20.53 15.56 -8.30
N PRO A 264 -20.08 16.06 -7.13
CA PRO A 264 -19.77 15.23 -5.99
C PRO A 264 -20.99 14.47 -5.42
N GLY A 265 -22.21 14.95 -5.69
CA GLY A 265 -23.45 14.30 -5.26
C GLY A 265 -23.71 12.97 -5.98
N ALA A 266 -23.25 12.85 -7.23
CA ALA A 266 -23.25 11.58 -7.96
C ALA A 266 -22.36 10.54 -7.28
N VAL A 267 -21.19 10.95 -6.77
CA VAL A 267 -20.29 10.07 -6.00
C VAL A 267 -20.98 9.51 -4.76
N ARG A 268 -21.65 10.36 -3.98
CA ARG A 268 -22.42 9.90 -2.81
C ARG A 268 -23.47 8.86 -3.22
N THR A 269 -24.23 9.18 -4.27
CA THR A 269 -25.36 8.36 -4.74
C THR A 269 -24.89 6.98 -5.22
N ALA A 270 -23.79 6.93 -5.97
CA ALA A 270 -23.21 5.67 -6.44
C ALA A 270 -22.77 4.77 -5.28
N VAL A 271 -22.18 5.35 -4.23
CA VAL A 271 -21.78 4.62 -3.02
C VAL A 271 -23.01 4.16 -2.21
N GLU A 272 -24.05 4.99 -2.07
CA GLU A 272 -25.27 4.63 -1.32
C GLU A 272 -26.07 3.50 -1.99
N ASN A 273 -25.95 3.36 -3.31
CA ASN A 273 -26.70 2.39 -4.10
C ASN A 273 -25.89 1.15 -4.53
N ASP A 274 -24.63 1.04 -4.10
CA ASP A 274 -23.69 0.00 -4.57
C ASP A 274 -23.66 -0.09 -6.11
N GLU A 275 -23.72 1.04 -6.81
CA GLU A 275 -24.09 1.16 -8.23
C GLU A 275 -23.19 0.33 -9.18
N TYR A 276 -21.96 0.06 -8.76
CA TYR A 276 -20.91 -0.61 -9.56
C TYR A 276 -20.47 -1.95 -8.98
N ALA A 277 -21.35 -2.65 -8.26
CA ALA A 277 -20.95 -3.84 -7.50
C ALA A 277 -20.49 -4.98 -8.42
N ASP A 278 -21.17 -5.16 -9.56
CA ASP A 278 -20.86 -6.21 -10.52
C ASP A 278 -19.50 -5.99 -11.20
N GLU A 279 -19.18 -4.74 -11.55
CA GLU A 279 -17.91 -4.32 -12.16
C GLU A 279 -16.74 -4.54 -11.19
N LEU A 280 -16.91 -4.13 -9.93
CA LEU A 280 -15.88 -4.32 -8.91
C LEU A 280 -15.67 -5.81 -8.60
N GLN A 281 -16.73 -6.62 -8.49
CA GLN A 281 -16.59 -8.06 -8.33
C GLN A 281 -15.95 -8.73 -9.55
N ALA A 282 -16.26 -8.26 -10.76
CA ALA A 282 -15.61 -8.74 -11.97
C ALA A 282 -14.11 -8.40 -11.98
N THR A 283 -13.75 -7.22 -11.49
CA THR A 283 -12.36 -6.77 -11.31
C THR A 283 -11.61 -7.67 -10.33
N ASP A 284 -12.16 -7.92 -9.15
CA ASP A 284 -11.58 -8.80 -8.13
C ASP A 284 -11.38 -10.22 -8.68
N ARG A 285 -12.41 -10.80 -9.32
CA ARG A 285 -12.32 -12.11 -9.98
C ARG A 285 -11.21 -12.14 -11.03
N ARG A 286 -11.10 -11.08 -11.85
CA ARG A 286 -10.07 -10.99 -12.89
C ARG A 286 -8.68 -10.89 -12.29
N ALA A 287 -8.51 -10.12 -11.22
CA ALA A 287 -7.25 -10.00 -10.49
C ALA A 287 -6.79 -11.37 -9.97
N THR A 288 -7.68 -12.13 -9.33
CA THR A 288 -7.38 -13.51 -8.88
C THR A 288 -7.01 -14.43 -10.05
N GLN A 289 -7.76 -14.39 -11.16
CA GLN A 289 -7.49 -15.23 -12.33
C GLN A 289 -6.11 -14.99 -12.96
N VAL A 290 -5.62 -13.74 -12.91
CA VAL A 290 -4.29 -13.40 -13.45
C VAL A 290 -3.18 -13.50 -12.40
N GLY A 291 -3.48 -14.00 -11.20
CA GLY A 291 -2.51 -14.30 -10.15
C GLY A 291 -2.15 -13.12 -9.24
N VAL A 292 -2.95 -12.05 -9.22
CA VAL A 292 -2.77 -10.96 -8.25
C VAL A 292 -3.16 -11.47 -6.86
N SER A 293 -2.19 -11.51 -5.95
CA SER A 293 -2.37 -11.98 -4.57
C SER A 293 -2.30 -10.86 -3.53
N GLY A 294 -2.15 -9.60 -3.95
CA GLY A 294 -2.01 -8.45 -3.06
C GLY A 294 -1.91 -7.14 -3.81
N THR A 295 -2.00 -6.03 -3.07
CA THR A 295 -1.89 -4.67 -3.60
C THR A 295 -0.79 -3.90 -2.86
N PRO A 296 -0.09 -2.95 -3.53
CA PRO A 296 -0.15 -2.67 -4.95
C PRO A 296 0.55 -3.76 -5.80
N THR A 297 -0.03 -4.09 -6.96
CA THR A 297 0.59 -4.96 -7.96
C THR A 297 0.51 -4.30 -9.33
N LEU A 298 1.64 -4.24 -10.06
CA LEU A 298 1.71 -3.77 -11.43
C LEU A 298 1.82 -4.97 -12.38
N ARG A 299 0.90 -5.06 -13.35
CA ARG A 299 1.05 -5.97 -14.48
C ARG A 299 1.71 -5.25 -15.64
N ILE A 300 2.91 -5.72 -15.99
CA ILE A 300 3.76 -5.14 -17.03
C ILE A 300 4.02 -6.25 -18.06
N GLY A 301 3.37 -6.16 -19.21
CA GLY A 301 3.30 -7.27 -20.17
C GLY A 301 2.73 -8.54 -19.51
N ASN A 302 3.51 -9.62 -19.49
CA ASN A 302 3.14 -10.90 -18.85
C ASN A 302 3.62 -11.03 -17.40
N SER A 303 4.28 -10.00 -16.85
CA SER A 303 4.84 -10.05 -15.48
C SER A 303 3.95 -9.33 -14.49
N LEU A 304 3.81 -9.91 -13.28
CA LEU A 304 3.29 -9.23 -12.11
C LEU A 304 4.46 -8.77 -11.24
N VAL A 305 4.47 -7.50 -10.86
CA VAL A 305 5.57 -6.86 -10.14
C VAL A 305 5.01 -6.11 -8.93
N SER A 306 5.60 -6.33 -7.76
CA SER A 306 5.39 -5.45 -6.61
C SER A 306 6.22 -4.17 -6.80
N PRO A 307 5.63 -2.97 -6.72
CA PRO A 307 6.36 -1.73 -6.95
C PRO A 307 7.30 -1.31 -5.81
N SER A 308 7.41 -2.13 -4.74
CA SER A 308 8.36 -1.89 -3.64
C SER A 308 9.81 -1.88 -4.12
N ASN A 309 10.13 -2.63 -5.18
CA ASN A 309 11.41 -2.54 -5.86
C ASN A 309 11.31 -1.59 -7.06
N GLN A 310 11.63 -0.32 -6.82
CA GLN A 310 11.50 0.74 -7.84
C GLN A 310 12.38 0.49 -9.06
N GLN A 311 13.64 0.06 -8.88
CA GLN A 311 14.56 -0.19 -9.99
C GLN A 311 14.08 -1.35 -10.85
N GLN A 312 13.66 -2.46 -10.23
CA GLN A 312 13.11 -3.59 -10.98
C GLN A 312 11.85 -3.16 -11.75
N THR A 313 10.99 -2.36 -11.14
CA THR A 313 9.79 -1.84 -11.79
C THR A 313 10.12 -1.01 -13.02
N ARG A 314 11.05 -0.05 -12.91
CA ARG A 314 11.51 0.77 -14.06
C ARG A 314 12.08 -0.09 -15.17
N ASN A 315 12.99 -1.02 -14.85
CA ASN A 315 13.57 -1.91 -15.85
C ASN A 315 12.48 -2.69 -16.61
N ARG A 316 11.43 -3.17 -15.92
CA ARG A 316 10.32 -3.88 -16.56
C ARG A 316 9.49 -2.98 -17.47
N ILE A 317 9.29 -1.72 -17.08
CA ILE A 317 8.59 -0.72 -17.90
C ILE A 317 9.43 -0.42 -19.15
N GLU A 318 10.72 -0.15 -18.99
CA GLU A 318 11.65 0.16 -20.09
C GLU A 318 11.79 -1.01 -21.06
N ASP A 319 11.87 -2.24 -20.55
CA ASP A 319 11.83 -3.47 -21.37
C ASP A 319 10.51 -3.55 -22.15
N ALA A 320 9.37 -3.24 -21.52
CA ALA A 320 8.07 -3.30 -22.19
C ALA A 320 7.94 -2.23 -23.29
N ILE A 321 8.42 -1.02 -23.03
CA ILE A 321 8.44 0.08 -24.01
C ILE A 321 9.34 -0.27 -25.19
N SER A 322 10.53 -0.84 -24.94
CA SER A 322 11.52 -1.14 -25.98
C SER A 322 11.13 -2.31 -26.89
N ASN A 323 10.21 -3.17 -26.45
CA ASN A 323 9.78 -4.37 -27.18
C ASN A 323 8.40 -4.22 -27.86
N ALA A 324 7.81 -3.03 -27.84
CA ALA A 324 6.49 -2.73 -28.40
C ALA A 324 6.50 -2.46 -29.92
#